data_AF-A0AAV0FQZ6-F1
#
_entry.id   AF-A0AAV0FQZ6-F1
#
_cell.length_a   1.000
_cell.length_b   1.000
_cell.length_c   1.000
_cell.angle_alpha   90.00
_cell.angle_beta   90.00
_cell.angle_gamma   90.00
#
_symmetry.space_group_name_H-M   'P 1'
#
loop_
_entity.id
_entity.type
_entity.pdbx_description
1 polymer ?
#
loop_
_entity_poly.entity_id
_entity_poly.type
_entity_poly.pdbx_seq_one_letter_code
_entity_poly.pdbx_strand_id
1 'polypeptide(L)'
;MNLVPAIGYGFTKTVLQCATHRQSAESHTAILDGVLGLGNNQMSAVNQLAAKGVIPSVFSHCFKRTGGGSFVHGQVVQPNIMYTPMVPGANYRVELQSIYINEQPVPIDPQLFGANNGGTLIDSGTTMGYIVMEAYDPFVNAINQIVSNNVYIYNGEGRQCYASSSSVFTIFPSIRLNFAGGASMILQPIDYLVHQDSVDGTSHWCLGFFKSEKMSVLGDLLLKDKIVVYDLTNQRIGWTDYD
;
A
#
# COMPACT_ATOMS: atom_id res chain seq x y z
N MET A 1 -17.03 -7.34 -37.51
CA MET A 1 -18.18 -6.98 -36.65
C MET A 1 -17.62 -6.27 -35.43
N ASN A 2 -17.84 -4.96 -35.31
CA ASN A 2 -17.46 -4.21 -34.12
C ASN A 2 -18.62 -4.33 -33.13
N LEU A 3 -18.42 -5.08 -32.05
CA LEU A 3 -19.35 -5.10 -30.92
C LEU A 3 -19.18 -3.77 -30.19
N VAL A 4 -20.16 -2.88 -30.35
CA VAL A 4 -20.32 -1.73 -29.47
C VAL A 4 -20.92 -2.26 -28.16
N PRO A 5 -20.29 -2.07 -26.99
CA PRO A 5 -20.91 -2.48 -25.74
C PRO A 5 -22.16 -1.63 -25.53
N ALA A 6 -23.32 -2.28 -25.43
CA ALA A 6 -24.55 -1.63 -25.02
C ALA A 6 -24.37 -1.19 -23.56
N ILE A 7 -24.39 0.12 -23.32
CA ILE A 7 -24.44 0.67 -21.97
C ILE A 7 -25.87 0.45 -21.45
N GLY A 8 -26.09 -0.69 -20.80
CA GLY A 8 -27.32 -0.95 -20.06
C GLY A 8 -27.25 -0.26 -18.70
N TYR A 9 -28.22 0.60 -18.39
CA TYR A 9 -28.42 1.09 -17.02
C TYR A 9 -29.25 0.06 -16.26
N GLY A 10 -28.72 -0.44 -15.15
CA GLY A 10 -29.40 -1.43 -14.32
C GLY A 10 -29.02 -1.26 -12.85
N PHE A 11 -29.98 -1.46 -11.96
CA PHE A 11 -29.76 -1.46 -10.52
C PHE A 11 -29.56 -2.89 -10.03
N THR A 12 -28.49 -3.14 -9.29
CA THR A 12 -28.26 -4.43 -8.63
C THR A 12 -28.38 -4.24 -7.14
N LYS A 13 -29.21 -5.07 -6.49
CA LYS A 13 -29.36 -5.05 -5.03
C LYS A 13 -28.07 -5.56 -4.38
N THR A 14 -27.55 -4.88 -3.37
CA THR A 14 -26.44 -5.36 -2.53
C THR A 14 -26.84 -5.29 -1.07
N VAL A 15 -26.30 -6.18 -0.26
CA VAL A 15 -26.46 -6.17 1.19
C VAL A 15 -25.35 -5.31 1.77
N LEU A 16 -25.71 -4.30 2.55
CA LEU A 16 -24.79 -3.48 3.32
C LEU A 16 -25.11 -3.64 4.80
N GLN A 17 -24.10 -3.55 5.66
CA GLN A 17 -24.31 -3.53 7.11
C GLN A 17 -24.60 -2.10 7.57
N CYS A 18 -25.59 -1.95 8.45
CA CYS A 18 -25.87 -0.69 9.11
C CYS A 18 -25.05 -0.56 10.40
N ALA A 19 -24.40 0.59 10.59
CA ALA A 19 -23.78 0.95 11.86
C ALA A 19 -24.73 1.87 12.65
N THR A 20 -25.00 1.52 13.92
CA THR A 20 -25.86 2.33 14.81
C THR A 20 -25.06 3.32 15.66
N HIS A 21 -23.74 3.20 15.65
CA HIS A 21 -22.82 4.07 16.38
C HIS A 21 -21.72 4.56 15.44
N ARG A 22 -21.35 5.84 15.56
CA ARG A 22 -20.17 6.37 14.88
C ARG A 22 -18.93 5.88 15.62
N GLN A 23 -18.12 5.06 14.96
CA GLN A 23 -16.71 4.90 15.32
C GLN A 23 -15.92 5.89 14.48
N SER A 24 -15.23 6.82 15.13
CA SER A 24 -14.19 7.59 14.46
C SER A 24 -13.05 6.65 14.12
N ALA A 25 -12.80 6.41 12.83
CA ALA A 25 -11.47 6.00 12.40
C ALA A 25 -10.53 7.14 12.82
N GLU A 26 -9.49 6.82 13.59
CA GLU A 26 -8.58 7.82 14.14
C GLU A 26 -8.06 8.73 13.01
N SER A 27 -8.25 10.06 13.17
CA SER A 27 -7.73 11.11 12.29
C SER A 27 -8.38 11.30 10.91
N HIS A 28 -9.71 11.44 10.83
CA HIS A 28 -10.33 12.09 9.66
C HIS A 28 -11.11 13.33 10.06
N THR A 29 -10.73 14.47 9.47
CA THR A 29 -11.54 15.70 9.39
C THR A 29 -12.72 15.57 8.43
N ALA A 30 -12.83 14.45 7.72
CA ALA A 30 -13.93 14.14 6.81
C ALA A 30 -15.11 13.52 7.55
N ILE A 31 -16.30 14.08 7.35
CA ILE A 31 -17.56 13.46 7.79
C ILE A 31 -17.82 12.29 6.85
N LEU A 32 -17.64 11.06 7.35
CA LEU A 32 -17.92 9.82 6.63
C LEU A 32 -19.20 9.19 7.19
N ASP A 33 -20.14 8.82 6.30
CA ASP A 33 -21.39 8.15 6.68
C ASP A 33 -21.30 6.61 6.63
N GLY A 34 -20.11 6.07 6.30
CA GLY A 34 -19.86 4.64 6.28
C GLY A 34 -18.48 4.28 5.73
N VAL A 35 -18.20 2.98 5.71
CA VAL A 35 -16.98 2.39 5.14
C VAL A 35 -17.38 1.34 4.11
N LEU A 36 -16.78 1.41 2.92
CA LEU A 36 -16.92 0.34 1.93
C LEU A 36 -15.89 -0.76 2.22
N GLY A 37 -16.31 -1.79 2.94
CA GLY A 37 -15.46 -2.95 3.22
C GLY A 37 -15.17 -3.75 1.95
N LEU A 38 -13.93 -3.71 1.49
CA LEU A 38 -13.50 -4.42 0.29
C LEU A 38 -12.90 -5.79 0.58
N GLY A 39 -12.88 -6.27 1.83
CA GLY A 39 -12.23 -7.55 2.18
C GLY A 39 -12.64 -8.75 1.32
N ASN A 40 -11.78 -9.77 1.26
CA ASN A 40 -12.02 -10.97 0.46
C ASN A 40 -13.02 -11.93 1.15
N ASN A 41 -14.28 -11.51 1.24
CA ASN A 41 -15.38 -12.29 1.83
C ASN A 41 -16.67 -12.13 1.02
N GLN A 42 -17.62 -13.03 1.19
CA GLN A 42 -18.87 -13.07 0.39
C GLN A 42 -19.76 -11.82 0.56
N MET A 43 -19.57 -11.06 1.65
CA MET A 43 -20.34 -9.85 1.95
C MET A 43 -19.71 -8.58 1.38
N SER A 44 -18.49 -8.63 0.81
CA SER A 44 -17.91 -7.43 0.18
C SER A 44 -18.71 -7.05 -1.08
N ALA A 45 -18.80 -5.75 -1.35
CA ALA A 45 -19.57 -5.25 -2.49
C ALA A 45 -19.08 -5.85 -3.82
N VAL A 46 -17.76 -5.99 -3.97
CA VAL A 46 -17.12 -6.62 -5.14
C VAL A 46 -17.63 -8.06 -5.32
N ASN A 47 -17.57 -8.88 -4.27
CA ASN A 47 -17.95 -10.29 -4.36
C ASN A 47 -19.46 -10.46 -4.56
N GLN A 48 -20.28 -9.59 -3.97
CA GLN A 48 -21.74 -9.61 -4.18
C GLN A 48 -22.13 -9.26 -5.61
N LEU A 49 -21.45 -8.29 -6.24
CA LEU A 49 -21.69 -7.91 -7.63
C LEU A 49 -21.14 -8.97 -8.60
N ALA A 50 -19.98 -9.55 -8.29
CA ALA A 50 -19.38 -10.62 -9.08
C ALA A 50 -20.22 -11.90 -9.07
N ALA A 51 -20.75 -12.30 -7.92
CA ALA A 51 -21.64 -13.45 -7.79
C ALA A 51 -22.94 -13.31 -8.62
N LYS A 52 -23.32 -12.09 -9.00
CA LYS A 52 -24.49 -11.79 -9.85
C LYS A 52 -24.13 -11.62 -11.33
N GLY A 53 -22.86 -11.81 -11.69
CA GLY A 53 -22.38 -11.67 -13.06
C GLY A 53 -22.36 -10.22 -13.57
N VAL A 54 -22.46 -9.22 -12.67
CA VAL A 54 -22.51 -7.80 -13.05
C VAL A 54 -21.12 -7.28 -13.38
N ILE A 55 -20.11 -7.73 -12.64
CA ILE A 55 -18.70 -7.39 -12.82
C ILE A 55 -17.86 -8.67 -12.70
N PRO A 56 -16.64 -8.72 -13.26
CA PRO A 56 -15.68 -9.76 -12.89
C PRO A 56 -15.26 -9.60 -11.42
N SER A 57 -14.72 -10.66 -10.81
CA SER A 57 -14.18 -10.63 -9.44
C SER A 57 -12.80 -9.96 -9.40
N VAL A 58 -12.77 -8.71 -9.86
CA VAL A 58 -11.59 -7.86 -10.00
C VAL A 58 -11.98 -6.44 -9.65
N PHE A 59 -11.12 -5.73 -8.94
CA PHE A 59 -11.27 -4.30 -8.72
C PHE A 59 -9.90 -3.63 -8.66
N SER A 60 -9.89 -2.31 -8.74
CA SER A 60 -8.65 -1.53 -8.62
C SER A 60 -8.88 -0.16 -8.02
N HIS A 61 -7.80 0.43 -7.52
CA HIS A 61 -7.79 1.82 -7.10
C HIS A 61 -6.55 2.54 -7.62
N CYS A 62 -6.66 3.86 -7.75
CA CYS A 62 -5.55 4.76 -7.98
C CYS A 62 -5.81 6.04 -7.19
N PHE A 63 -5.21 6.13 -6.00
CA PHE A 63 -5.36 7.30 -5.12
C PHE A 63 -4.19 8.24 -5.32
N LYS A 64 -4.49 9.53 -5.35
CA LYS A 64 -3.50 10.59 -5.60
C LYS A 64 -2.99 11.15 -4.30
N ARG A 65 -1.70 11.51 -4.27
CA ARG A 65 -1.10 12.15 -3.09
C ARG A 65 -1.72 13.50 -2.74
N THR A 66 -2.20 14.23 -3.75
CA THR A 66 -2.90 15.52 -3.59
C THR A 66 -4.37 15.37 -3.17
N GLY A 67 -4.83 14.14 -2.92
CA GLY A 67 -6.23 13.84 -2.61
C GLY A 67 -7.05 13.43 -3.83
N GLY A 68 -8.12 12.68 -3.57
CA GLY A 68 -8.96 12.07 -4.59
C GLY A 68 -8.30 10.86 -5.27
N GLY A 69 -8.84 10.49 -6.42
CA GLY A 69 -8.41 9.32 -7.16
C GLY A 69 -9.57 8.62 -7.84
N SER A 70 -9.32 7.39 -8.31
CA SER A 70 -10.32 6.53 -8.93
C SER A 70 -10.41 5.20 -8.21
N PHE A 71 -11.62 4.68 -8.12
CA PHE A 71 -11.90 3.32 -7.71
C PHE A 71 -12.75 2.66 -8.80
N VAL A 72 -12.34 1.48 -9.25
CA VAL A 72 -12.96 0.79 -10.39
C VAL A 72 -13.36 -0.62 -9.96
N HIS A 73 -14.65 -0.91 -10.05
CA HIS A 73 -15.16 -2.28 -10.04
C HIS A 73 -15.02 -2.86 -11.45
N GLY A 74 -14.18 -3.88 -11.61
CA GLY A 74 -13.89 -4.49 -12.90
C GLY A 74 -12.40 -4.49 -13.23
N GLN A 75 -12.10 -4.96 -14.44
CA GLN A 75 -10.73 -5.07 -14.93
C GLN A 75 -10.27 -3.76 -15.56
N VAL A 76 -9.12 -3.26 -15.13
CA VAL A 76 -8.41 -2.17 -15.79
C VAL A 76 -7.49 -2.74 -16.87
N VAL A 77 -7.47 -2.09 -18.03
CA VAL A 77 -6.56 -2.41 -19.13
C VAL A 77 -5.41 -1.40 -19.09
N GLN A 78 -4.36 -1.73 -18.34
CA GLN A 78 -3.14 -0.94 -18.26
C GLN A 78 -1.94 -1.83 -18.63
N PRO A 79 -1.03 -1.37 -19.51
CA PRO A 79 0.20 -2.11 -19.78
C PRO A 79 1.09 -2.16 -18.53
N ASN A 80 2.00 -3.14 -18.49
CA ASN A 80 3.08 -3.21 -17.49
C ASN A 80 2.63 -3.35 -16.02
N ILE A 81 1.42 -3.86 -15.76
CA ILE A 81 1.05 -4.29 -14.41
C ILE A 81 1.89 -5.52 -14.05
N MET A 82 2.66 -5.41 -12.98
CA MET A 82 3.35 -6.54 -12.38
C MET A 82 2.44 -7.22 -11.35
N TYR A 83 2.41 -8.55 -11.33
CA TYR A 83 1.54 -9.31 -10.43
C TYR A 83 2.34 -10.21 -9.50
N THR A 84 1.93 -10.25 -8.23
CA THR A 84 2.35 -11.23 -7.23
C THR A 84 1.16 -12.12 -6.85
N PRO A 85 1.35 -13.42 -6.62
CA PRO A 85 0.30 -14.27 -6.07
C PRO A 85 -0.11 -13.78 -4.66
N MET A 86 -1.39 -13.92 -4.36
CA MET A 86 -1.90 -13.79 -3.00
C MET A 86 -1.63 -15.06 -2.20
N VAL A 87 -1.46 -14.92 -0.89
CA VAL A 87 -1.41 -16.04 0.03
C VAL A 87 -2.79 -16.73 0.06
N PRO A 88 -2.90 -18.04 -0.25
CA PRO A 88 -4.18 -18.74 -0.30
C PRO A 88 -4.94 -18.69 1.03
N GLY A 89 -6.24 -18.41 0.96
CA GLY A 89 -7.12 -18.34 2.16
C GLY A 89 -6.83 -17.15 3.07
N ALA A 90 -5.88 -16.30 2.71
CA ALA A 90 -5.61 -15.05 3.37
C ALA A 90 -6.39 -13.92 2.67
N ASN A 91 -6.53 -12.76 3.33
CA ASN A 91 -7.06 -11.54 2.70
C ASN A 91 -6.08 -11.03 1.61
N TYR A 92 -5.93 -9.73 1.44
CA TYR A 92 -5.01 -9.11 0.48
C TYR A 92 -3.55 -9.19 0.88
N ARG A 93 -3.09 -10.40 1.22
CA ARG A 93 -1.73 -10.68 1.67
C ARG A 93 -0.91 -11.28 0.55
N VAL A 94 0.34 -10.84 0.45
CA VAL A 94 1.35 -11.28 -0.51
C VAL A 94 2.65 -11.61 0.22
N GLU A 95 3.57 -12.32 -0.43
CA GLU A 95 4.86 -12.66 0.17
C GLU A 95 5.95 -11.69 -0.31
N LEU A 96 6.50 -10.90 0.60
CA LEU A 96 7.70 -10.10 0.36
C LEU A 96 8.93 -10.99 0.49
N GLN A 97 9.79 -11.02 -0.51
CA GLN A 97 10.95 -11.91 -0.55
C GLN A 97 12.26 -11.19 -0.22
N SER A 98 12.37 -9.91 -0.54
CA SER A 98 13.57 -9.12 -0.20
C SER A 98 13.30 -7.62 -0.28
N ILE A 99 14.09 -6.87 0.46
CA ILE A 99 14.14 -5.41 0.43
C ILE A 99 15.53 -5.02 -0.05
N TYR A 100 15.58 -4.18 -1.08
CA TYR A 100 16.80 -3.55 -1.56
C TYR A 100 16.73 -2.06 -1.30
N ILE A 101 17.84 -1.49 -0.85
CA ILE A 101 18.01 -0.04 -0.73
C ILE A 101 19.09 0.34 -1.73
N ASN A 102 18.72 1.16 -2.71
CA ASN A 102 19.39 1.23 -4.01
C ASN A 102 19.52 -0.20 -4.59
N GLU A 103 20.75 -0.65 -4.87
CA GLU A 103 21.03 -2.00 -5.39
C GLU A 103 21.59 -2.96 -4.34
N GLN A 104 21.58 -2.58 -3.06
CA GLN A 104 22.11 -3.42 -1.98
C GLN A 104 20.97 -4.12 -1.24
N PRO A 105 21.02 -5.45 -1.08
CA PRO A 105 20.02 -6.17 -0.30
C PRO A 105 20.17 -5.85 1.19
N VAL A 106 19.05 -5.61 1.86
CA VAL A 106 19.02 -5.51 3.32
C VAL A 106 19.05 -6.94 3.90
N PRO A 107 19.91 -7.24 4.89
CA PRO A 107 20.05 -8.59 5.45
C PRO A 107 18.87 -8.93 6.38
N ILE A 108 17.72 -9.25 5.78
CA ILE A 108 16.48 -9.64 6.47
C ILE A 108 16.11 -11.05 6.00
N ASP A 109 15.77 -11.93 6.94
CA ASP A 109 15.27 -13.27 6.62
C ASP A 109 13.89 -13.16 5.91
N PRO A 110 13.76 -13.61 4.64
CA PRO A 110 12.50 -13.57 3.91
C PRO A 110 11.36 -14.32 4.61
N GLN A 111 11.67 -15.31 5.45
CA GLN A 111 10.64 -16.07 6.18
C GLN A 111 9.79 -15.18 7.07
N LEU A 112 10.32 -14.05 7.57
CA LEU A 112 9.57 -13.08 8.37
C LEU A 112 8.35 -12.51 7.63
N PHE A 113 8.34 -12.56 6.30
CA PHE A 113 7.24 -12.10 5.45
C PHE A 113 6.50 -13.24 4.74
N GLY A 114 6.85 -14.50 5.04
CA GLY A 114 6.25 -15.67 4.42
C GLY A 114 4.77 -15.84 4.81
N ALA A 115 4.03 -16.63 4.03
CA ALA A 115 2.61 -16.91 4.26
C ALA A 115 2.29 -17.38 5.69
N ASN A 116 3.14 -18.24 6.25
CA ASN A 116 2.96 -18.80 7.60
C ASN A 116 3.25 -17.80 8.73
N ASN A 117 3.91 -16.69 8.42
CA ASN A 117 4.26 -15.62 9.36
C ASN A 117 3.45 -14.34 9.10
N GLY A 118 2.22 -14.51 8.61
CA GLY A 118 1.24 -13.44 8.42
C GLY A 118 1.27 -12.78 7.03
N GLY A 119 2.34 -12.97 6.24
CA GLY A 119 2.51 -12.32 4.95
C GLY A 119 2.69 -10.80 5.06
N THR A 120 2.55 -10.12 3.93
CA THR A 120 2.49 -8.66 3.85
C THR A 120 1.10 -8.24 3.35
N LEU A 121 0.34 -7.51 4.17
CA LEU A 121 -0.99 -7.02 3.82
C LEU A 121 -0.90 -5.78 2.92
N ILE A 122 -1.65 -5.75 1.82
CA ILE A 122 -1.88 -4.56 1.00
C ILE A 122 -3.19 -3.90 1.47
N ASP A 123 -3.11 -2.72 2.08
CA ASP A 123 -4.27 -2.10 2.74
C ASP A 123 -4.32 -0.57 2.57
N SER A 124 -5.15 -0.12 1.63
CA SER A 124 -5.43 1.31 1.44
C SER A 124 -6.22 1.94 2.60
N GLY A 125 -6.78 1.14 3.51
CA GLY A 125 -7.47 1.63 4.71
C GLY A 125 -6.52 2.01 5.85
N THR A 126 -5.25 1.62 5.75
CA THR A 126 -4.20 1.99 6.70
C THR A 126 -3.36 3.12 6.10
N THR A 127 -3.16 4.22 6.85
CA THR A 127 -2.43 5.39 6.34
C THR A 127 -0.94 5.09 6.09
N MET A 128 -0.28 4.44 7.05
CA MET A 128 1.18 4.27 7.10
C MET A 128 1.59 2.83 6.76
N GLY A 129 2.86 2.66 6.41
CA GLY A 129 3.47 1.34 6.32
C GLY A 129 3.79 0.77 7.70
N TYR A 130 3.84 -0.55 7.76
CA TYR A 130 4.27 -1.28 8.94
C TYR A 130 5.19 -2.42 8.53
N ILE A 131 6.27 -2.63 9.25
CA ILE A 131 7.20 -3.73 9.03
C ILE A 131 7.37 -4.50 10.34
N VAL A 132 7.42 -5.83 10.24
CA VAL A 132 7.60 -6.70 11.42
C VAL A 132 8.85 -6.32 12.20
N MET A 133 8.78 -6.42 13.53
CA MET A 133 9.79 -5.87 14.45
C MET A 133 11.23 -6.28 14.09
N GLU A 134 11.44 -7.55 13.78
CA GLU A 134 12.73 -8.16 13.46
C GLU A 134 13.34 -7.61 12.17
N ALA A 135 12.51 -7.12 11.25
CA ALA A 135 12.92 -6.54 9.98
C ALA A 135 13.04 -5.01 10.03
N TYR A 136 12.40 -4.34 11.01
CA TYR A 136 12.38 -2.88 11.11
C TYR A 136 13.79 -2.30 11.29
N ASP A 137 14.54 -2.77 12.30
CA ASP A 137 15.82 -2.16 12.63
C ASP A 137 16.87 -2.37 11.52
N PRO A 138 17.02 -3.57 10.90
CA PRO A 138 17.89 -3.74 9.72
C PRO A 138 17.51 -2.81 8.55
N PHE A 139 16.21 -2.65 8.29
CA PHE A 139 15.70 -1.76 7.24
C PHE A 139 16.05 -0.29 7.50
N VAL A 140 15.77 0.21 8.70
CA VAL A 140 16.06 1.60 9.08
C VAL A 140 17.56 1.87 9.13
N ASN A 141 18.34 0.93 9.67
CA ASN A 141 19.80 1.08 9.76
C ASN A 141 20.44 1.18 8.37
N ALA A 142 19.97 0.42 7.40
CA ALA A 142 20.48 0.49 6.03
C ALA A 142 20.18 1.85 5.36
N ILE A 143 19.03 2.47 5.64
CA ILE A 143 18.76 3.87 5.20
C ILE A 143 19.69 4.84 5.94
N ASN A 144 19.77 4.73 7.27
CA ASN A 144 20.57 5.63 8.11
C ASN A 144 22.05 5.66 7.71
N GLN A 145 22.63 4.51 7.32
CA GLN A 145 24.01 4.42 6.85
C GLN A 145 24.27 5.25 5.59
N ILE A 146 23.28 5.41 4.72
CA ILE A 146 23.38 6.19 3.47
C ILE A 146 23.25 7.69 3.76
N VAL A 147 22.32 8.05 4.65
CA VAL A 147 21.92 9.46 4.83
C VAL A 147 22.64 10.19 5.96
N SER A 148 23.31 9.48 6.88
CA SER A 148 23.87 10.03 8.14
C SER A 148 24.81 11.23 7.99
N ASN A 149 25.50 11.36 6.85
CA ASN A 149 26.40 12.50 6.59
C ASN A 149 25.65 13.77 6.15
N ASN A 150 24.38 13.66 5.77
CA ASN A 150 23.59 14.74 5.16
C ASN A 150 22.39 15.18 6.00
N VAL A 151 22.07 14.45 7.07
CA VAL A 151 20.87 14.70 7.88
C VAL A 151 21.17 14.53 9.36
N TYR A 152 20.43 15.23 10.20
CA TYR A 152 20.37 14.95 11.62
C TYR A 152 19.32 13.87 11.89
N ILE A 153 19.76 12.74 12.46
CA ILE A 153 18.93 11.55 12.72
C ILE A 153 18.38 11.63 14.16
N TYR A 154 17.07 11.47 14.33
CA TYR A 154 16.42 11.45 15.65
C TYR A 154 15.17 10.55 15.67
N ASN A 155 14.75 10.12 16.85
CA ASN A 155 13.52 9.34 17.01
C ASN A 155 12.33 10.27 17.22
N GLY A 156 11.26 10.10 16.43
CA GLY A 156 10.00 10.84 16.57
C GLY A 156 8.82 9.89 16.70
N GLU A 157 8.10 9.96 17.82
CA GLU A 157 6.83 9.23 18.08
C GLU A 157 6.84 7.76 17.60
N GLY A 158 7.89 7.00 17.94
CA GLY A 158 8.00 5.58 17.58
C GLY A 158 8.49 5.27 16.16
N ARG A 159 9.01 6.28 15.44
CA ARG A 159 9.59 6.14 14.10
C ARG A 159 10.92 6.86 13.95
N GLN A 160 11.65 6.49 12.91
CA GLN A 160 12.89 7.17 12.53
C GLN A 160 12.57 8.47 11.79
N CYS A 161 13.14 9.57 12.28
CA CYS A 161 13.01 10.89 11.68
C CYS A 161 14.37 11.54 11.40
N TYR A 162 14.32 12.57 10.57
CA TYR A 162 15.45 13.23 9.95
C TYR A 162 15.19 14.71 9.82
N ALA A 163 16.18 15.54 10.12
CA ALA A 163 16.16 16.97 9.82
C ALA A 163 17.22 17.24 8.74
N SER A 164 16.83 17.94 7.67
CA SER A 164 17.73 18.32 6.59
C SER A 164 17.41 19.71 6.06
N SER A 165 18.44 20.50 5.79
CA SER A 165 18.37 21.76 5.05
C SER A 165 18.41 21.57 3.53
N SER A 166 18.62 20.33 3.08
CA SER A 166 18.73 19.95 1.68
C SER A 166 17.53 19.13 1.23
N SER A 167 17.36 18.98 -0.09
CA SER A 167 16.27 18.19 -0.65
C SER A 167 16.39 16.71 -0.27
N VAL A 168 15.32 16.13 0.26
CA VAL A 168 15.28 14.69 0.57
C VAL A 168 15.38 13.84 -0.70
N PHE A 169 14.94 14.34 -1.85
CA PHE A 169 15.02 13.63 -3.13
C PHE A 169 16.45 13.37 -3.60
N THR A 170 17.41 14.18 -3.15
CA THR A 170 18.83 14.00 -3.50
C THR A 170 19.61 13.18 -2.47
N ILE A 171 19.08 13.06 -1.26
CA ILE A 171 19.78 12.43 -0.13
C ILE A 171 19.30 11.01 0.08
N PHE A 172 18.00 10.79 -0.04
CA PHE A 172 17.37 9.53 0.33
C PHE A 172 17.38 8.52 -0.83
N PRO A 173 17.62 7.23 -0.55
CA PRO A 173 17.73 6.19 -1.57
C PRO A 173 16.38 5.77 -2.16
N SER A 174 16.39 5.12 -3.32
CA SER A 174 15.22 4.34 -3.76
C SER A 174 15.15 3.04 -2.96
N ILE A 175 13.94 2.59 -2.64
CA ILE A 175 13.70 1.29 -1.99
C ILE A 175 13.00 0.37 -2.98
N ARG A 176 13.49 -0.85 -3.15
CA ARG A 176 12.86 -1.86 -4.00
C ARG A 176 12.39 -3.04 -3.14
N LEU A 177 11.08 -3.25 -3.13
CA LEU A 177 10.41 -4.37 -2.49
C LEU A 177 10.17 -5.46 -3.54
N ASN A 178 10.74 -6.66 -3.36
CA ASN A 178 10.55 -7.77 -4.31
C ASN A 178 9.63 -8.81 -3.71
N PHE A 179 8.64 -9.26 -4.49
CA PHE A 179 7.60 -10.18 -4.05
C PHE A 179 7.69 -11.50 -4.80
N ALA A 180 6.98 -12.50 -4.27
CA ALA A 180 6.77 -13.76 -4.97
C ALA A 180 6.26 -13.55 -6.40
N GLY A 181 6.61 -14.46 -7.32
CA GLY A 181 6.28 -14.32 -8.73
C GLY A 181 7.12 -13.29 -9.49
N GLY A 182 8.12 -12.67 -8.84
CA GLY A 182 9.09 -11.78 -9.48
C GLY A 182 8.60 -10.35 -9.67
N ALA A 183 7.45 -9.97 -9.09
CA ALA A 183 6.99 -8.58 -9.09
C ALA A 183 7.84 -7.73 -8.14
N SER A 184 8.11 -6.48 -8.53
CA SER A 184 8.81 -5.52 -7.69
C SER A 184 8.02 -4.22 -7.57
N MET A 185 8.11 -3.59 -6.41
CA MET A 185 7.60 -2.23 -6.17
C MET A 185 8.78 -1.33 -5.83
N ILE A 186 8.94 -0.26 -6.60
CA ILE A 186 9.97 0.75 -6.36
C ILE A 186 9.32 1.92 -5.65
N LEU A 187 9.91 2.31 -4.52
CA LEU A 187 9.49 3.44 -3.70
C LEU A 187 10.57 4.53 -3.80
N GLN A 188 10.15 5.71 -4.23
CA GLN A 188 10.96 6.92 -4.21
C GLN A 188 10.87 7.58 -2.82
N PRO A 189 11.76 8.52 -2.46
CA PRO A 189 11.71 9.20 -1.17
C PRO A 189 10.33 9.73 -0.77
N ILE A 190 9.55 10.24 -1.73
CA ILE A 190 8.19 10.74 -1.47
C ILE A 190 7.17 9.64 -1.10
N ASP A 191 7.44 8.38 -1.46
CA ASP A 191 6.56 7.23 -1.21
C ASP A 191 6.71 6.68 0.21
N TYR A 192 7.80 7.03 0.90
CA TYR A 192 8.08 6.50 2.24
C TYR A 192 8.54 7.56 3.25
N LEU A 193 8.68 8.83 2.87
CA LEU A 193 8.94 9.93 3.80
C LEU A 193 7.69 10.80 3.98
N VAL A 194 7.42 11.15 5.23
CA VAL A 194 6.32 12.02 5.62
C VAL A 194 6.90 13.32 6.16
N HIS A 195 6.63 14.42 5.44
CA HIS A 195 6.97 15.77 5.89
C HIS A 195 6.19 16.08 7.18
N GLN A 196 6.88 16.59 8.19
CA GLN A 196 6.27 16.99 9.46
C GLN A 196 6.05 18.51 9.45
N ASP A 197 7.16 19.24 9.40
CA ASP A 197 7.20 20.69 9.39
C ASP A 197 8.54 21.17 8.82
N SER A 198 8.67 22.49 8.73
CA SER A 198 9.91 23.16 8.35
C SER A 198 10.13 24.35 9.28
N VAL A 199 11.27 24.35 9.98
CA VAL A 199 11.66 25.38 10.95
C VAL A 199 13.01 25.95 10.53
N ASP A 200 13.09 27.27 10.38
CA ASP A 200 14.33 28.01 10.03
C ASP A 200 15.08 27.44 8.80
N GLY A 201 14.34 27.03 7.77
CA GLY A 201 14.90 26.46 6.53
C GLY A 201 15.34 25.00 6.64
N THR A 202 15.16 24.36 7.80
CA THR A 202 15.35 22.92 7.99
C THR A 202 14.01 22.21 7.92
N SER A 203 13.91 21.18 7.08
CA SER A 203 12.70 20.37 6.96
C SER A 203 12.83 19.07 7.74
N HIS A 204 11.78 18.73 8.49
CA HIS A 204 11.68 17.51 9.27
C HIS A 204 10.85 16.46 8.53
N TRP A 205 11.41 15.27 8.43
CA TRP A 205 10.82 14.14 7.72
C TRP A 205 10.90 12.90 8.58
N CYS A 206 9.87 12.07 8.57
CA CYS A 206 9.88 10.77 9.23
C CYS A 206 9.65 9.66 8.22
N LEU A 207 10.23 8.48 8.46
CA LEU A 207 9.82 7.29 7.72
C LEU A 207 8.32 7.07 7.92
N GLY A 208 7.64 6.73 6.84
CA GLY A 208 6.24 6.34 6.81
C GLY A 208 6.01 4.91 7.29
N PHE A 209 6.96 4.33 8.02
CA PHE A 209 6.91 2.97 8.53
C PHE A 209 6.93 2.96 10.06
N PHE A 210 6.09 2.12 10.67
CA PHE A 210 6.14 1.77 12.08
C PHE A 210 6.55 0.30 12.28
N LYS A 211 6.97 -0.03 13.50
CA LYS A 211 7.13 -1.42 13.95
C LYS A 211 5.75 -2.10 14.06
N SER A 212 5.68 -3.38 13.70
CA SER A 212 4.49 -4.21 13.87
C SER A 212 4.81 -5.52 14.55
N GLU A 213 4.02 -5.88 15.56
CA GLU A 213 4.14 -7.14 16.29
C GLU A 213 3.47 -8.32 15.56
N LYS A 214 2.70 -8.06 14.50
CA LYS A 214 1.83 -9.08 13.88
C LYS A 214 2.24 -9.44 12.46
N MET A 215 2.29 -8.44 11.58
CA MET A 215 2.54 -8.62 10.15
C MET A 215 2.94 -7.29 9.52
N SER A 216 3.58 -7.34 8.36
CA SER A 216 3.88 -6.13 7.59
C SER A 216 2.64 -5.66 6.83
N VAL A 217 2.51 -4.35 6.65
CA VAL A 217 1.39 -3.70 5.96
C VAL A 217 1.95 -2.64 5.02
N LEU A 218 1.53 -2.66 3.76
CA LEU A 218 1.74 -1.56 2.81
C LEU A 218 0.47 -0.71 2.82
N GLY A 219 0.53 0.41 3.53
CA GLY A 219 -0.56 1.37 3.65
C GLY A 219 -0.66 2.32 2.45
N ASP A 220 -1.70 3.16 2.47
CA ASP A 220 -2.03 4.15 1.44
C ASP A 220 -0.85 5.05 1.05
N LEU A 221 0.00 5.45 2.00
CA LEU A 221 1.20 6.25 1.70
C LEU A 221 2.09 5.64 0.59
N LEU A 222 2.22 4.31 0.60
CA LEU A 222 3.08 3.55 -0.32
C LEU A 222 2.35 3.15 -1.61
N LEU A 223 1.01 3.10 -1.56
CA LEU A 223 0.14 2.71 -2.67
C LEU A 223 -0.32 3.91 -3.51
N LYS A 224 -0.11 5.13 -3.02
CA LYS A 224 -0.40 6.38 -3.73
C LYS A 224 0.36 6.50 -5.03
N ASP A 225 -0.31 7.11 -6.00
CA ASP A 225 0.19 7.34 -7.36
C ASP A 225 0.57 6.00 -8.05
N LYS A 226 -0.15 4.93 -7.69
CA LYS A 226 -0.07 3.62 -8.35
C LYS A 226 -1.47 3.12 -8.67
N ILE A 227 -1.60 2.45 -9.81
CA ILE A 227 -2.79 1.65 -10.11
C ILE A 227 -2.59 0.31 -9.42
N VAL A 228 -3.37 0.01 -8.38
CA VAL A 228 -3.33 -1.27 -7.66
C VAL A 228 -4.55 -2.10 -8.05
N VAL A 229 -4.31 -3.31 -8.53
CA VAL A 229 -5.32 -4.24 -9.05
C VAL A 229 -5.42 -5.46 -8.15
N TYR A 230 -6.63 -5.77 -7.70
CA TYR A 230 -6.96 -6.94 -6.91
C TYR A 230 -7.72 -7.92 -7.79
N ASP A 231 -7.01 -8.91 -8.33
CA ASP A 231 -7.55 -9.94 -9.23
C ASP A 231 -7.89 -11.19 -8.42
N LEU A 232 -9.12 -11.22 -7.89
CA LEU A 232 -9.58 -12.30 -7.02
C LEU A 232 -9.87 -13.57 -7.83
N THR A 233 -10.18 -13.45 -9.11
CA THR A 233 -10.33 -14.59 -10.02
C THR A 233 -9.02 -15.37 -10.13
N ASN A 234 -7.89 -14.70 -10.31
CA ASN A 234 -6.58 -15.34 -10.47
C ASN A 234 -5.74 -15.36 -9.18
N GLN A 235 -6.33 -14.99 -8.03
CA GLN A 235 -5.69 -14.95 -6.73
C GLN A 235 -4.35 -14.19 -6.73
N ARG A 236 -4.33 -12.98 -7.28
CA ARG A 236 -3.13 -12.14 -7.39
C ARG A 236 -3.42 -10.66 -7.19
N ILE A 237 -2.42 -9.92 -6.72
CA ILE A 237 -2.45 -8.46 -6.66
C ILE A 237 -1.39 -7.94 -7.62
N GLY A 238 -1.71 -6.87 -8.33
CA GLY A 238 -0.75 -6.23 -9.21
C GLY A 238 -0.72 -4.72 -9.06
N TRP A 239 0.36 -4.12 -9.53
CA TRP A 239 0.54 -2.69 -9.53
C TRP A 239 1.36 -2.20 -10.72
N THR A 240 1.19 -0.93 -11.02
CA THR A 240 2.08 -0.15 -11.89
C THR A 240 2.00 1.32 -11.45
N ASP A 241 3.06 2.08 -11.70
CA ASP A 241 3.08 3.50 -11.36
C ASP A 241 2.08 4.27 -12.25
N TYR A 242 1.45 5.29 -11.68
CA TYR A 242 0.54 6.19 -12.37
C TYR A 242 1.26 7.49 -12.71
N ASP A 243 1.29 7.84 -14.00
CA ASP A 243 1.94 9.04 -14.54
C ASP A 243 1.31 10.37 -14.05
#